data_AF-A0A920K4Y2-F1
#
_entry.id   AF-A0A920K4Y2-F1
#
_cell.length_a   1.000
_cell.length_b   1.000
_cell.length_c   1.000
_cell.angle_alpha   90.00
_cell.angle_beta   90.00
_cell.angle_gamma   90.00
#
_symmetry.space_group_name_H-M   'P 1'
#
loop_
_entity.id
_entity.type
_entity.pdbx_description
1 polymer ?
#
loop_
_entity_poly.entity_id
_entity_poly.type
_entity_poly.pdbx_seq_one_letter_code
_entity_poly.pdbx_strand_id
1 'polypeptide(L)'
;MKSLNLPSSYYFIWLFFKLPILIIFGLLIFPIIEKKILYNNLNKIFIYSLLITISTILILFIFFNVAVYDEIRHIMFLVPLLFLVSLHNLYLFNKTLFSYLGSLVIIFFIFENFKINPYQYTWMNSFSKFYNINKTFEVDYWGISNKNLYSSIDNHSIQNNLDNNICVFGDLYSSAFLENKNFNCFKSYSELDAANNRPFYVLKNVKNFKRSDPKNCEIISTENYYYSFSKQKINVGSAWYCD
;
A
#
# COMPACT_ATOMS: atom_id res chain seq x y z
N MET A 1 -9.05 -3.65 13.82
CA MET A 1 -10.25 -2.77 13.91
C MET A 1 -11.26 -3.30 12.92
N LYS A 2 -12.55 -3.37 13.27
CA LYS A 2 -13.58 -3.70 12.27
C LYS A 2 -13.60 -2.55 11.25
N SER A 3 -13.66 -2.85 9.95
CA SER A 3 -13.70 -1.88 8.85
C SER A 3 -14.84 -0.84 8.96
N LEU A 4 -15.81 -1.11 9.82
CA LEU A 4 -17.00 -0.29 10.07
C LEU A 4 -16.80 0.85 11.09
N ASN A 5 -15.71 0.85 11.89
CA ASN A 5 -15.48 1.84 12.95
C ASN A 5 -14.12 2.53 12.79
N LEU A 6 -13.89 3.19 11.66
CA LEU A 6 -12.70 4.02 11.44
C LEU A 6 -13.00 5.50 11.79
N PRO A 7 -12.03 6.23 12.36
CA PRO A 7 -12.22 7.65 12.64
C PRO A 7 -12.34 8.44 11.33
N SER A 8 -13.10 9.54 11.34
CA SER A 8 -13.24 10.44 10.17
C SER A 8 -11.91 11.02 9.69
N SER A 9 -10.90 11.11 10.57
CA SER A 9 -9.54 11.52 10.24
C SER A 9 -8.80 10.56 9.30
N TYR A 10 -9.28 9.31 9.14
CA TYR A 10 -8.66 8.27 8.33
C TYR A 10 -8.39 8.73 6.89
N TYR A 11 -9.37 9.36 6.24
CA TYR A 11 -9.23 9.82 4.85
C TYR A 11 -8.09 10.82 4.69
N PHE A 12 -8.02 11.79 5.61
CA PHE A 12 -7.00 12.84 5.57
C PHE A 12 -5.61 12.29 5.85
N ILE A 13 -5.47 11.35 6.78
CA ILE A 13 -4.20 10.69 7.10
C ILE A 13 -3.68 9.93 5.86
N TRP A 14 -4.54 9.16 5.20
CA TRP A 14 -4.12 8.38 4.03
C TRP A 14 -3.83 9.25 2.81
N LEU A 15 -4.64 10.28 2.54
CA LEU A 15 -4.32 11.27 1.50
C LEU A 15 -2.99 11.96 1.80
N PHE A 16 -2.72 12.32 3.06
CA PHE A 16 -1.46 12.94 3.44
C PHE A 16 -0.26 12.05 3.14
N PHE A 17 -0.30 10.74 3.39
CA PHE A 17 0.85 9.88 3.10
C PHE A 17 0.93 9.40 1.64
N LYS A 18 -0.19 9.29 0.92
CA LYS A 18 -0.23 8.80 -0.47
C LYS A 18 -0.12 9.90 -1.52
N LEU A 19 -0.30 11.18 -1.17
CA LEU A 19 -0.09 12.26 -2.13
C LEU A 19 1.39 12.67 -2.21
N PRO A 20 1.89 13.03 -3.40
CA PRO A 20 3.22 13.61 -3.53
C PRO A 20 3.32 14.92 -2.72
N ILE A 21 4.50 15.18 -2.14
CA ILE A 21 4.74 16.37 -1.32
C ILE A 21 4.44 17.66 -2.10
N LEU A 22 4.79 17.69 -3.40
CA LEU A 22 4.46 18.82 -4.28
C LEU A 22 2.95 19.08 -4.38
N ILE A 23 2.14 18.01 -4.41
CA ILE A 23 0.69 18.12 -4.47
C ILE A 23 0.12 18.64 -3.16
N ILE A 24 0.64 18.16 -2.02
CA ILE A 24 0.25 18.69 -0.71
C ILE A 24 0.61 20.18 -0.61
N PHE A 25 1.81 20.56 -1.05
CA PHE A 25 2.25 21.95 -1.06
C PHE A 25 1.36 22.84 -1.94
N GLY A 26 0.98 22.39 -3.14
CA GLY A 26 0.09 23.17 -4.02
C GLY A 26 -1.32 23.35 -3.47
N LEU A 27 -1.84 22.37 -2.71
CA LEU A 27 -3.11 22.54 -1.98
C LEU A 27 -2.96 23.59 -0.86
N LEU A 28 -1.87 23.57 -0.09
CA LEU A 28 -1.63 24.51 1.02
C LEU A 28 -1.43 25.97 0.57
N ILE A 29 -0.95 26.19 -0.66
CA ILE A 29 -0.75 27.54 -1.22
C ILE A 29 -2.09 28.25 -1.53
N PHE A 30 -3.21 27.53 -1.59
CA PHE A 30 -4.51 28.06 -2.01
C PHE A 30 -4.88 29.43 -1.38
N PRO A 31 -4.77 29.66 -0.05
CA PRO A 31 -5.14 30.95 0.56
C PRO A 31 -4.30 32.14 0.06
N ILE A 32 -3.05 31.89 -0.36
CA ILE A 32 -2.12 32.94 -0.81
C ILE A 32 -2.49 33.40 -2.23
N ILE A 33 -2.97 32.49 -3.07
CA ILE A 33 -3.27 32.74 -4.48
C ILE A 33 -4.76 33.00 -4.77
N GLU A 34 -5.62 32.89 -3.77
CA GLU A 34 -7.08 33.01 -3.91
C GLU A 34 -7.46 34.29 -4.68
N LYS A 35 -6.82 35.42 -4.38
CA LYS A 35 -7.02 36.70 -5.08
C LYS A 35 -6.72 36.61 -6.58
N LYS A 36 -5.70 35.85 -6.98
CA LYS A 36 -5.34 35.64 -8.40
C LYS A 36 -6.37 34.74 -9.10
N ILE A 37 -6.92 33.75 -8.40
CA ILE A 37 -7.96 32.87 -8.93
C ILE A 37 -9.25 33.66 -9.20
N LEU A 38 -9.62 34.55 -8.27
CA LEU A 38 -10.83 35.36 -8.37
C LEU A 38 -10.83 36.36 -9.54
N TYR A 39 -9.65 36.74 -10.05
CA TYR A 39 -9.54 37.69 -11.17
C TYR A 39 -10.07 37.13 -12.49
N ASN A 40 -9.95 35.81 -12.72
CA ASN A 40 -10.42 35.17 -13.95
C ASN A 40 -11.67 34.31 -13.67
N ASN A 41 -12.80 34.69 -14.25
CA ASN A 41 -14.09 34.02 -14.06
C ASN A 41 -14.05 32.52 -14.39
N LEU A 42 -13.34 32.11 -15.46
CA LEU A 42 -13.25 30.70 -15.83
C LEU A 42 -12.45 29.89 -14.80
N ASN A 43 -11.29 30.40 -14.38
CA ASN A 43 -10.46 29.75 -13.35
C ASN A 43 -11.20 29.65 -12.02
N LYS A 44 -11.93 30.71 -11.66
CA LYS A 44 -12.81 30.74 -10.48
C LYS A 44 -13.83 29.61 -10.55
N ILE A 45 -14.64 29.55 -11.61
CA ILE A 45 -15.68 28.51 -11.74
C ILE A 45 -15.06 27.11 -11.67
N PHE A 46 -13.98 26.88 -12.41
CA PHE A 46 -13.33 25.58 -12.47
C PHE A 46 -12.75 25.13 -11.12
N ILE A 47 -11.94 25.95 -10.46
CA ILE A 47 -11.28 25.56 -9.21
C ILE A 47 -12.27 25.45 -8.05
N TYR A 48 -13.21 26.38 -7.93
CA TYR A 48 -14.23 26.31 -6.88
C TYR A 48 -15.17 25.12 -7.07
N SER A 49 -15.56 24.79 -8.31
CA SER A 49 -16.39 23.59 -8.55
C SER A 49 -15.67 22.30 -8.17
N LEU A 50 -14.36 22.17 -8.48
CA LEU A 50 -13.56 21.03 -8.03
C LEU A 50 -13.43 20.96 -6.50
N LEU A 51 -13.12 22.08 -5.84
CA LEU A 51 -12.99 22.14 -4.38
C LEU A 51 -14.32 21.80 -3.69
N ILE A 52 -15.43 22.33 -4.19
CA ILE A 52 -16.76 22.01 -3.69
C ILE A 52 -17.02 20.52 -3.88
N THR A 53 -16.74 19.95 -5.05
CA THR A 53 -16.94 18.52 -5.33
C THR A 53 -16.13 17.63 -4.38
N ILE A 54 -14.84 17.91 -4.20
CA ILE A 54 -13.97 17.18 -3.27
C ILE A 54 -14.54 17.28 -1.84
N SER A 55 -14.92 18.48 -1.41
CA SER A 55 -15.43 18.73 -0.06
C SER A 55 -16.77 18.04 0.19
N THR A 56 -17.71 18.12 -0.76
CA THR A 56 -19.02 17.48 -0.62
C THR A 56 -18.89 15.97 -0.52
N ILE A 57 -18.06 15.35 -1.35
CA ILE A 57 -17.83 13.89 -1.29
C ILE A 57 -17.26 13.47 0.07
N LEU A 58 -16.22 14.16 0.56
CA LEU A 58 -15.62 13.85 1.86
C LEU A 58 -16.62 14.05 3.01
N ILE A 59 -17.42 15.12 2.98
CA ILE A 59 -18.46 15.38 3.98
C ILE A 59 -19.54 14.30 3.94
N LEU A 60 -20.01 13.90 2.75
CA LEU A 60 -21.01 12.83 2.61
C LEU A 60 -20.49 11.50 3.13
N PHE A 61 -19.22 11.17 2.89
CA PHE A 61 -18.60 9.94 3.39
C PHE A 61 -18.58 9.89 4.91
N ILE A 62 -18.25 11.02 5.55
CA ILE A 62 -18.28 11.16 7.01
C ILE A 62 -19.72 11.09 7.52
N PHE A 63 -20.66 11.79 6.89
CA PHE A 63 -22.05 11.84 7.33
C PHE A 63 -22.74 10.48 7.26
N PHE A 64 -22.52 9.72 6.18
CA PHE A 64 -23.10 8.39 5.99
C PHE A 64 -22.32 7.26 6.65
N ASN A 65 -21.22 7.55 7.37
CA ASN A 65 -20.33 6.55 7.97
C ASN A 65 -19.96 5.44 6.97
N VAL A 66 -19.54 5.81 5.76
CA VAL A 66 -19.29 4.85 4.69
C VAL A 66 -18.13 3.92 5.09
N ALA A 67 -18.36 2.62 4.95
CA ALA A 67 -17.35 1.60 5.24
C ALA A 67 -16.11 1.83 4.34
N VAL A 68 -14.96 2.05 4.95
CA VAL A 68 -13.74 2.41 4.24
C VAL A 68 -12.94 1.16 3.92
N TYR A 69 -12.60 1.00 2.64
CA TYR A 69 -11.65 -0.01 2.18
C TYR A 69 -10.22 0.39 2.55
N ASP A 70 -9.31 -0.58 2.54
CA ASP A 70 -7.92 -0.37 2.92
C ASP A 70 -7.26 0.79 2.13
N GLU A 71 -6.46 1.58 2.86
CA GLU A 71 -5.75 2.76 2.38
C GLU A 71 -6.64 3.84 1.71
N ILE A 72 -6.22 4.37 0.55
CA ILE A 72 -6.94 5.38 -0.23
C ILE A 72 -7.90 4.78 -1.27
N ARG A 73 -8.01 3.44 -1.37
CA ARG A 73 -8.69 2.78 -2.50
C ARG A 73 -10.11 3.31 -2.72
N HIS A 74 -10.83 3.52 -1.62
CA HIS A 74 -12.20 4.01 -1.66
C HIS A 74 -12.33 5.46 -2.19
N ILE A 75 -11.31 6.30 -1.97
CA ILE A 75 -11.30 7.72 -2.37
C ILE A 75 -10.34 8.01 -3.53
N MET A 76 -9.84 6.97 -4.21
CA MET A 76 -8.80 7.13 -5.24
C MET A 76 -9.27 8.00 -6.41
N PHE A 77 -10.58 8.04 -6.67
CA PHE A 77 -11.18 8.91 -7.69
C PHE A 77 -11.10 10.41 -7.35
N LEU A 78 -10.84 10.79 -6.08
CA LEU A 78 -10.57 12.17 -5.69
C LEU A 78 -9.13 12.60 -6.03
N VAL A 79 -8.21 11.65 -6.22
CA VAL A 79 -6.78 11.95 -6.46
C VAL A 79 -6.58 12.79 -7.72
N PRO A 80 -7.17 12.47 -8.89
CA PRO A 80 -7.07 13.33 -10.07
C PRO A 80 -7.58 14.76 -9.82
N LEU A 81 -8.67 14.93 -9.07
CA LEU A 81 -9.25 16.24 -8.76
C LEU A 81 -8.30 17.06 -7.87
N LEU A 82 -7.71 16.42 -6.85
CA LEU A 82 -6.71 17.03 -5.97
C LEU A 82 -5.46 17.47 -6.74
N PHE A 83 -5.01 16.65 -7.71
CA PHE A 83 -3.91 17.00 -8.60
C PHE A 83 -4.23 18.24 -9.45
N LEU A 84 -5.41 18.29 -10.07
CA LEU A 84 -5.81 19.43 -10.89
C LEU A 84 -5.80 20.74 -10.10
N VAL A 85 -6.43 20.74 -8.92
CA VAL A 85 -6.45 21.92 -8.03
C VAL A 85 -5.02 22.31 -7.63
N SER A 86 -4.24 21.35 -7.14
CA SER A 86 -2.88 21.62 -6.68
C SER A 86 -1.95 22.15 -7.78
N LEU A 87 -1.94 21.53 -8.95
CA LEU A 87 -1.05 21.91 -10.05
C LEU A 87 -1.44 23.28 -10.61
N HIS A 88 -2.74 23.57 -10.70
CA HIS A 88 -3.21 24.91 -11.07
C HIS A 88 -2.75 25.96 -10.06
N ASN A 89 -2.84 25.66 -8.76
CA ASN A 89 -2.41 26.57 -7.71
C ASN A 89 -0.90 26.88 -7.81
N LEU A 90 -0.07 25.85 -8.02
CA LEU A 90 1.37 26.02 -8.21
C LEU A 90 1.70 26.85 -9.46
N TYR A 91 0.99 26.61 -10.55
CA TYR A 91 1.14 27.37 -11.79
C TYR A 91 0.85 28.86 -11.60
N LEU A 92 -0.23 29.21 -10.88
CA LEU A 92 -0.58 30.60 -10.57
C LEU A 92 0.34 31.25 -9.54
N PHE A 93 0.89 30.45 -8.63
CA PHE A 93 1.87 30.91 -7.65
C PHE A 93 3.15 31.38 -8.35
N ASN A 94 3.79 30.48 -9.11
CA ASN A 94 4.98 30.79 -9.89
C ASN A 94 5.19 29.76 -11.02
N LYS A 95 5.12 30.22 -12.28
CA LYS A 95 5.27 29.37 -13.48
C LYS A 95 6.65 28.72 -13.60
N THR A 96 7.72 29.44 -13.26
CA THR A 96 9.09 28.87 -13.38
C THR A 96 9.32 27.79 -12.34
N LEU A 97 8.88 28.05 -11.10
CA LEU A 97 8.92 27.06 -10.03
C LEU A 97 8.08 25.83 -10.36
N PHE A 98 6.87 26.02 -10.89
CA PHE A 98 5.99 24.93 -11.33
C PHE A 98 6.67 24.03 -12.36
N SER A 99 7.27 24.60 -13.41
CA SER A 99 7.94 23.83 -14.45
C SER A 99 9.16 23.06 -13.91
N TYR A 100 9.96 23.68 -13.03
CA TYR A 100 11.14 23.05 -12.44
C TYR A 100 10.77 21.93 -11.45
N LEU A 101 9.86 22.19 -10.51
CA LEU A 101 9.43 21.17 -9.55
C LEU A 101 8.63 20.05 -10.22
N GLY A 102 7.82 20.39 -11.23
CA GLY A 102 7.06 19.41 -12.00
C GLY A 102 7.98 18.42 -12.73
N SER A 103 9.01 18.91 -13.42
CA SER A 103 9.97 18.03 -14.11
C SER A 103 10.76 17.16 -13.12
N LEU A 104 11.18 17.74 -11.98
CA LEU A 104 11.86 16.99 -10.92
C LEU A 104 10.97 15.87 -10.37
N VAL A 105 9.70 16.15 -10.11
CA VAL A 105 8.75 15.14 -9.59
C VAL A 105 8.50 14.03 -10.60
N ILE A 106 8.42 14.33 -11.90
CA ILE A 106 8.29 13.29 -12.95
C ILE A 106 9.51 12.36 -12.93
N ILE A 107 10.72 12.92 -12.95
CA ILE A 107 11.97 12.14 -12.91
C ILE A 107 12.03 11.29 -11.63
N PHE A 108 11.67 11.87 -10.49
CA PHE A 108 11.62 11.17 -9.21
C PHE A 108 10.64 10.00 -9.26
N PHE A 109 9.43 10.18 -9.78
CA PHE A 109 8.46 9.07 -9.87
C PHE A 109 8.87 7.97 -10.83
N ILE A 110 9.53 8.29 -11.94
CA ILE A 110 10.09 7.26 -12.83
C ILE A 110 11.10 6.42 -12.04
N PHE A 111 12.03 7.07 -11.34
CA PHE A 111 13.02 6.38 -10.50
C PHE A 111 12.37 5.53 -9.40
N GLU A 112 11.38 6.06 -8.66
CA GLU A 112 10.66 5.32 -7.63
C GLU A 112 9.94 4.09 -8.18
N ASN A 113 9.28 4.21 -9.33
CA ASN A 113 8.54 3.11 -9.96
C ASN A 113 9.47 1.96 -10.34
N PHE A 114 10.67 2.25 -10.85
CA PHE A 114 11.66 1.21 -11.13
C PHE A 114 12.19 0.56 -9.85
N LYS A 115 12.50 1.36 -8.84
CA LYS A 115 13.13 0.85 -7.61
C LYS A 115 12.19 -0.03 -6.78
N ILE A 116 10.92 0.34 -6.69
CA ILE A 116 9.95 -0.32 -5.83
C ILE A 116 9.23 -1.47 -6.56
N ASN A 117 9.44 -1.64 -7.87
CA ASN A 117 8.89 -2.76 -8.64
C ASN A 117 9.16 -4.13 -7.97
N PRO A 118 8.16 -5.00 -7.74
CA PRO A 118 6.74 -4.94 -8.17
C PRO A 118 5.76 -4.33 -7.14
N TYR A 119 6.25 -3.68 -6.11
CA TYR A 119 5.46 -3.18 -4.97
C TYR A 119 4.97 -1.73 -5.13
N GLN A 120 4.80 -1.20 -6.35
CA GLN A 120 4.52 0.23 -6.58
C GLN A 120 3.24 0.73 -5.89
N TYR A 121 2.22 -0.13 -5.73
CA TYR A 121 0.97 0.21 -5.02
C TYR A 121 1.17 0.59 -3.55
N THR A 122 2.24 0.09 -2.94
CA THR A 122 2.61 0.40 -1.56
C THR A 122 3.30 1.75 -1.45
N TRP A 123 3.52 2.47 -2.55
CA TRP A 123 4.23 3.74 -2.53
C TRP A 123 3.61 4.74 -1.54
N MET A 124 4.49 5.46 -0.83
CA MET A 124 4.12 6.52 0.11
C MET A 124 5.15 7.64 0.01
N ASN A 125 4.74 8.86 0.35
CA ASN A 125 5.65 9.99 0.36
C ASN A 125 6.66 9.93 1.52
N SER A 126 7.66 10.83 1.50
CA SER A 126 8.76 10.77 2.46
C SER A 126 8.35 10.99 3.93
N PHE A 127 7.18 11.54 4.23
CA PHE A 127 6.72 11.67 5.62
C PHE A 127 6.44 10.30 6.28
N SER A 128 6.11 9.27 5.49
CA SER A 128 5.91 7.91 6.03
C SER A 128 7.18 7.34 6.68
N LYS A 129 8.36 7.78 6.21
CA LYS A 129 9.68 7.29 6.63
C LYS A 129 10.05 7.71 8.05
N PHE A 130 9.33 8.66 8.64
CA PHE A 130 9.46 9.02 10.06
C PHE A 130 8.80 8.00 11.00
N TYR A 131 7.98 7.09 10.46
CA TYR A 131 7.27 6.05 11.19
C TYR A 131 7.83 4.66 10.86
N ASN A 132 7.51 3.65 11.68
CA ASN A 132 7.87 2.26 11.39
C ASN A 132 6.90 1.67 10.36
N ILE A 133 7.31 1.67 9.10
CA ILE A 133 6.44 1.38 7.96
C ILE A 133 5.81 -0.02 8.05
N ASN A 134 6.59 -1.04 8.40
CA ASN A 134 6.10 -2.43 8.54
C ASN A 134 4.98 -2.57 9.58
N LYS A 135 4.96 -1.71 10.60
CA LYS A 135 3.95 -1.76 11.67
C LYS A 135 2.73 -0.89 11.36
N THR A 136 2.94 0.22 10.66
CA THR A 136 1.90 1.26 10.48
C THR A 136 1.12 1.12 9.19
N PHE A 137 1.76 0.66 8.10
CA PHE A 137 1.18 0.69 6.76
C PHE A 137 1.08 -0.70 6.14
N GLU A 138 0.24 -0.82 5.10
CA GLU A 138 0.17 -2.03 4.29
C GLU A 138 1.32 -2.03 3.28
N VAL A 139 2.15 -3.08 3.32
CA VAL A 139 3.41 -3.15 2.55
C VAL A 139 3.40 -4.22 1.47
N ASP A 140 2.29 -4.94 1.30
CA ASP A 140 2.09 -5.92 0.24
C ASP A 140 0.64 -5.88 -0.22
N TYR A 141 0.41 -5.02 -1.20
CA TYR A 141 -0.89 -4.89 -1.81
C TYR A 141 -1.16 -6.11 -2.71
N TRP A 142 -2.32 -6.75 -2.55
CA TRP A 142 -2.75 -7.96 -3.28
C TRP A 142 -1.92 -9.24 -3.05
N GLY A 143 -0.95 -9.23 -2.14
CA GLY A 143 -0.14 -10.42 -1.88
C GLY A 143 0.79 -10.73 -3.05
N ILE A 144 1.43 -9.71 -3.64
CA ILE A 144 2.36 -9.87 -4.75
C ILE A 144 3.55 -10.77 -4.34
N SER A 145 3.96 -10.68 -3.07
CA SER A 145 5.03 -11.50 -2.52
C SER A 145 4.75 -13.00 -2.54
N ASN A 146 3.46 -13.38 -2.52
CA ASN A 146 3.05 -14.78 -2.47
C ASN A 146 3.67 -15.63 -3.56
N LYS A 147 3.84 -15.08 -4.78
CA LYS A 147 4.40 -15.82 -5.90
C LYS A 147 5.82 -16.34 -5.59
N ASN A 148 6.69 -15.47 -5.09
CA ASN A 148 8.08 -15.82 -4.79
C ASN A 148 8.15 -16.68 -3.53
N LEU A 149 7.34 -16.38 -2.51
CA LEU A 149 7.29 -17.14 -1.28
C LEU A 149 6.78 -18.58 -1.50
N TYR A 150 5.69 -18.79 -2.26
CA TYR A 150 5.23 -20.14 -2.59
C TYR A 150 6.24 -20.88 -3.48
N SER A 151 6.90 -20.19 -4.42
CA SER A 151 8.00 -20.80 -5.18
C SER A 151 9.16 -21.25 -4.28
N SER A 152 9.42 -20.56 -3.18
CA SER A 152 10.45 -20.97 -2.22
C SER A 152 10.06 -22.22 -1.43
N ILE A 153 8.77 -22.41 -1.15
CA ILE A 153 8.25 -23.61 -0.49
C ILE A 153 8.43 -24.84 -1.40
N ASP A 154 8.06 -24.71 -2.68
CA ASP A 154 8.27 -25.75 -3.70
C ASP A 154 9.76 -26.15 -3.78
N ASN A 155 10.64 -25.16 -3.93
CA ASN A 155 12.09 -25.38 -3.99
C ASN A 155 12.63 -26.07 -2.73
N HIS A 156 12.18 -25.66 -1.55
CA HIS A 156 12.59 -26.27 -0.28
C HIS A 156 12.12 -27.73 -0.18
N SER A 157 10.89 -28.02 -0.62
CA SER A 157 10.36 -29.39 -0.65
C SER A 157 11.20 -30.31 -1.52
N ILE A 158 11.53 -29.84 -2.73
CA ILE A 158 12.36 -30.58 -3.70
C ILE A 158 13.79 -30.79 -3.15
N GLN A 159 14.42 -29.75 -2.59
CA GLN A 159 15.79 -29.83 -2.08
C GLN A 159 15.94 -30.83 -0.92
N ASN A 160 14.91 -30.94 -0.07
CA ASN A 160 14.92 -31.81 1.09
C ASN A 160 14.22 -33.17 0.86
N ASN A 161 13.82 -33.48 -0.38
CA ASN A 161 13.07 -34.70 -0.74
C ASN A 161 11.85 -34.95 0.16
N LEU A 162 11.10 -33.90 0.47
CA LEU A 162 9.92 -33.96 1.32
C LEU A 162 8.69 -34.41 0.52
N ASP A 163 7.74 -35.07 1.20
CA ASP A 163 6.46 -35.45 0.59
C ASP A 163 5.61 -34.21 0.32
N ASN A 164 4.98 -34.14 -0.86
CA ASN A 164 4.09 -33.04 -1.22
C ASN A 164 2.71 -33.13 -0.53
N ASN A 165 2.45 -34.19 0.22
CA ASN A 165 1.29 -34.29 1.12
C ASN A 165 1.39 -33.38 2.37
N ILE A 166 2.53 -32.72 2.58
CA ILE A 166 2.72 -31.72 3.64
C ILE A 166 1.73 -30.58 3.47
N CYS A 167 1.00 -30.26 4.55
CA CYS A 167 0.03 -29.19 4.54
C CYS A 167 0.70 -27.81 4.49
N VAL A 168 0.12 -26.91 3.70
CA VAL A 168 0.54 -25.52 3.58
C VAL A 168 -0.51 -24.62 4.23
N PHE A 169 -0.13 -23.97 5.33
CA PHE A 169 -0.94 -22.97 6.02
C PHE A 169 -0.66 -21.59 5.43
N GLY A 170 -1.59 -21.09 4.62
CA GLY A 170 -1.39 -19.87 3.86
C GLY A 170 -2.66 -19.05 3.70
N ASP A 171 -2.69 -18.25 2.63
CA ASP A 171 -3.88 -17.53 2.23
C ASP A 171 -4.72 -18.32 1.21
N LEU A 172 -5.82 -17.71 0.77
CA LEU A 172 -6.77 -18.31 -0.18
C LEU A 172 -6.15 -18.63 -1.54
N TYR A 173 -4.94 -18.13 -1.83
CA TYR A 173 -4.28 -18.30 -3.12
C TYR A 173 -3.23 -19.42 -3.11
N SER A 174 -3.01 -20.10 -1.98
CA SER A 174 -2.00 -21.17 -1.86
C SER A 174 -2.16 -22.26 -2.92
N SER A 175 -3.40 -22.70 -3.16
CA SER A 175 -3.73 -23.71 -4.15
C SER A 175 -3.31 -23.29 -5.57
N ALA A 176 -3.60 -22.05 -5.94
CA ALA A 176 -3.29 -21.51 -7.27
C ALA A 176 -1.79 -21.56 -7.61
N PHE A 177 -0.91 -21.50 -6.60
CA PHE A 177 0.54 -21.55 -6.81
C PHE A 177 1.14 -22.95 -6.68
N LEU A 178 0.56 -23.83 -5.86
CA LEU A 178 1.19 -25.08 -5.44
C LEU A 178 0.46 -26.36 -5.89
N GLU A 179 -0.80 -26.31 -6.31
CA GLU A 179 -1.50 -27.51 -6.83
C GLU A 179 -0.78 -28.10 -8.06
N ASN A 180 -0.34 -27.24 -8.98
CA ASN A 180 0.44 -27.65 -10.15
C ASN A 180 1.86 -28.17 -9.79
N LYS A 181 2.22 -28.14 -8.50
CA LYS A 181 3.46 -28.67 -7.93
C LYS A 181 3.23 -29.93 -7.11
N ASN A 182 2.05 -30.55 -7.23
CA ASN A 182 1.62 -31.77 -6.53
C ASN A 182 1.36 -31.60 -5.02
N PHE A 183 1.24 -30.36 -4.52
CA PHE A 183 0.76 -30.14 -3.16
C PHE A 183 -0.75 -30.31 -3.08
N ASN A 184 -1.22 -31.08 -2.10
CA ASN A 184 -2.64 -31.47 -2.01
C ASN A 184 -3.34 -30.97 -0.75
N CYS A 185 -2.60 -30.47 0.24
CA CYS A 185 -3.17 -30.01 1.50
C CYS A 185 -2.95 -28.50 1.70
N PHE A 186 -4.04 -27.74 1.68
CA PHE A 186 -4.06 -26.30 1.92
C PHE A 186 -4.97 -25.97 3.09
N LYS A 187 -4.48 -25.17 4.02
CA LYS A 187 -5.25 -24.72 5.19
C LYS A 187 -5.12 -23.21 5.35
N SER A 188 -6.15 -22.59 5.92
CA SER A 188 -6.10 -21.17 6.22
C SER A 188 -5.07 -20.92 7.31
N TYR A 189 -4.34 -19.81 7.23
CA TYR A 189 -3.44 -19.36 8.30
C TYR A 189 -4.14 -19.27 9.67
N SER A 190 -5.45 -19.01 9.70
CA SER A 190 -6.21 -18.98 10.96
C SER A 190 -6.25 -20.32 11.70
N GLU A 191 -6.08 -21.43 10.98
CA GLU A 191 -6.10 -22.79 11.54
C GLU A 191 -4.73 -23.25 12.06
N LEU A 192 -3.70 -22.42 11.90
CA LEU A 192 -2.32 -22.73 12.29
C LEU A 192 -2.19 -23.11 13.77
N ASP A 193 -2.89 -22.42 14.66
CA ASP A 193 -2.83 -22.68 16.10
C ASP A 193 -3.44 -24.04 16.49
N ALA A 194 -4.26 -24.63 15.62
CA ALA A 194 -4.86 -25.96 15.80
C ALA A 194 -4.08 -27.06 15.05
N ALA A 195 -2.94 -26.74 14.45
CA ALA A 195 -2.13 -27.69 13.71
C ALA A 195 -1.41 -28.65 14.67
N ASN A 196 -1.86 -29.91 14.69
CA ASN A 196 -1.28 -30.96 15.55
C ASN A 196 -0.28 -31.86 14.82
N ASN A 197 -0.33 -31.92 13.48
CA ASN A 197 0.48 -32.83 12.67
C ASN A 197 1.58 -32.05 11.95
N ARG A 198 2.83 -32.33 12.30
CA ARG A 198 4.04 -31.87 11.60
C ARG A 198 4.59 -33.01 10.71
N PRO A 199 5.32 -32.70 9.63
CA PRO A 199 5.72 -31.36 9.20
C PRO A 199 4.63 -30.57 8.46
N PHE A 200 4.73 -29.24 8.47
CA PHE A 200 3.89 -28.34 7.67
C PHE A 200 4.63 -27.07 7.24
N TYR A 201 4.17 -26.47 6.16
CA TYR A 201 4.64 -25.16 5.69
C TYR A 201 3.72 -24.04 6.18
N VAL A 202 4.30 -22.88 6.45
CA VAL A 202 3.54 -21.67 6.83
C VAL A 202 3.94 -20.50 5.95
N LEU A 203 2.95 -19.87 5.34
CA LEU A 203 3.12 -18.60 4.63
C LEU A 203 2.58 -17.45 5.48
N LYS A 204 3.47 -16.59 5.95
CA LYS A 204 3.13 -15.37 6.69
C LYS A 204 3.23 -14.16 5.78
N ASN A 205 2.09 -13.73 5.22
CA ASN A 205 1.94 -12.52 4.40
C ASN A 205 1.47 -11.31 5.24
N VAL A 206 1.36 -10.12 4.62
CA VAL A 206 1.04 -8.84 5.30
C VAL A 206 -0.24 -8.87 6.14
N LYS A 207 -1.27 -9.62 5.73
CA LYS A 207 -2.53 -9.75 6.49
C LYS A 207 -2.31 -10.45 7.84
N ASN A 208 -1.35 -11.36 7.91
CA ASN A 208 -1.00 -12.13 9.11
C ASN A 208 0.30 -11.65 9.77
N PHE A 209 0.97 -10.63 9.23
CA PHE A 209 2.27 -10.15 9.70
C PHE A 209 2.23 -9.61 11.13
N LYS A 210 1.07 -9.13 11.59
CA LYS A 210 0.83 -8.70 12.97
C LYS A 210 0.75 -9.85 13.98
N ARG A 211 0.59 -11.10 13.52
CA ARG A 211 0.64 -12.28 14.39
C ARG A 211 2.09 -12.60 14.75
N SER A 212 2.30 -13.35 15.83
CA SER A 212 3.63 -13.84 16.20
C SER A 212 4.19 -14.74 15.10
N ASP A 213 5.51 -14.94 15.10
CA ASP A 213 6.12 -15.93 14.24
C ASP A 213 5.62 -17.34 14.60
N PRO A 214 5.52 -18.25 13.62
CA PRO A 214 5.08 -19.62 13.89
C PRO A 214 6.07 -20.32 14.83
N LYS A 215 5.54 -21.01 15.84
CA LYS A 215 6.35 -21.60 16.93
C LYS A 215 7.14 -22.80 16.45
N ASN A 216 8.41 -22.91 16.84
CA ASN A 216 9.30 -24.02 16.50
C ASN A 216 9.35 -24.27 14.99
N CYS A 217 9.57 -23.23 14.21
CA CYS A 217 9.66 -23.30 12.75
C CYS A 217 10.89 -22.54 12.28
N GLU A 218 11.44 -22.99 11.15
CA GLU A 218 12.59 -22.40 10.50
C GLU A 218 12.15 -21.53 9.32
N ILE A 219 12.84 -20.41 9.11
CA ILE A 219 12.58 -19.51 7.98
C ILE A 219 13.18 -20.13 6.72
N ILE A 220 12.35 -20.38 5.72
CA ILE A 220 12.78 -20.80 4.38
C ILE A 220 13.21 -19.58 3.58
N SER A 221 12.36 -18.57 3.55
CA SER A 221 12.59 -17.36 2.76
C SER A 221 11.88 -16.15 3.36
N THR A 222 12.41 -14.98 3.05
CA THR A 222 11.76 -13.70 3.36
C THR A 222 11.80 -12.83 2.13
N GLU A 223 10.72 -12.11 1.87
CA GLU A 223 10.65 -11.16 0.78
C GLU A 223 10.60 -9.75 1.33
N ASN A 224 11.47 -8.88 0.78
CA ASN A 224 11.70 -7.56 1.32
C ASN A 224 12.07 -6.56 0.23
N TYR A 225 11.79 -5.27 0.47
CA TYR A 225 12.27 -4.17 -0.37
C TYR A 225 12.64 -2.94 0.48
N TYR A 226 13.15 -1.90 -0.18
CA TYR A 226 13.51 -0.63 0.45
C TYR A 226 12.91 0.54 -0.33
N TYR A 227 12.27 1.48 0.38
CA TYR A 227 11.95 2.78 -0.19
C TYR A 227 13.21 3.60 -0.48
N SER A 228 13.15 4.54 -1.43
CA SER A 228 14.26 5.48 -1.59
C SER A 228 14.45 6.36 -0.39
N PHE A 229 15.72 6.68 -0.13
CA PHE A 229 16.11 7.56 0.97
C PHE A 229 15.63 7.05 2.35
N SER A 230 15.41 5.74 2.49
CA SER A 230 15.07 5.08 3.75
C SER A 230 16.03 3.92 3.99
N LYS A 231 16.45 3.74 5.25
CA LYS A 231 17.21 2.56 5.70
C LYS A 231 16.30 1.46 6.25
N GLN A 232 15.00 1.71 6.36
CA GLN A 232 14.05 0.73 6.88
C GLN A 232 13.88 -0.42 5.87
N LYS A 233 14.16 -1.65 6.31
CA LYS A 233 13.88 -2.86 5.55
C LYS A 233 12.39 -3.16 5.62
N ILE A 234 11.71 -3.15 4.48
CA ILE A 234 10.29 -3.43 4.39
C ILE A 234 10.09 -4.92 4.18
N ASN A 235 9.43 -5.60 5.11
CA ASN A 235 9.19 -7.03 5.04
C ASN A 235 7.75 -7.27 4.57
N VAL A 236 7.61 -7.89 3.40
CA VAL A 236 6.31 -8.13 2.76
C VAL A 236 5.78 -9.53 3.03
N GLY A 237 6.65 -10.46 3.44
CA GLY A 237 6.22 -11.78 3.84
C GLY A 237 7.37 -12.74 4.06
N SER A 238 7.02 -13.90 4.58
CA SER A 238 7.98 -14.96 4.91
C SER A 238 7.34 -16.34 4.75
N ALA A 239 8.15 -17.30 4.29
CA ALA A 239 7.80 -18.70 4.23
C ALA A 239 8.60 -19.47 5.30
N TRP A 240 7.93 -20.41 5.96
CA TRP A 240 8.49 -21.16 7.08
C TRP A 240 8.22 -22.66 6.92
N TYR A 241 9.15 -23.47 7.42
CA TYR A 241 9.03 -24.91 7.56
C TYR A 241 8.95 -25.27 9.04
N CYS A 242 7.99 -26.11 9.41
CA CYS A 242 7.76 -26.53 10.78
C CYS A 242 7.85 -28.05 10.84
N ASP A 243 8.98 -28.57 11.34
CA ASP A 243 9.25 -30.00 11.53
C ASP A 243 8.71 -30.54 12.86
#